data_AF-A0A7X6A7Z8-F1
#
_entry.id   AF-A0A7X6A7Z8-F1
#
_cell.length_a   1.000
_cell.length_b   1.000
_cell.length_c   1.000
_cell.angle_alpha   90.00
_cell.angle_beta   90.00
_cell.angle_gamma   90.00
#
_symmetry.space_group_name_H-M   'P 1'
#
loop_
_entity.id
_entity.type
_entity.pdbx_description
1 polymer ?
#
loop_
_entity_poly.entity_id
_entity_poly.type
_entity_poly.pdbx_seq_one_letter_code
_entity_poly.pdbx_strand_id
1 'polypeptide(L)' 'MLACVAGNVHDIGVRATSDFFEMAGWRAINLGADVPHDEIARSVQFFDADVVVLAAALDP' A
#
# COMPACT_ATOMS: atom_id res chain seq x y z
N MET A 1 -5.89 0.43 -2.91
CA MET A 1 -4.44 0.60 -3.12
C MET A 1 -3.72 0.52 -1.79
N LEU A 2 -2.57 -0.14 -1.73
CA LEU A 2 -1.79 -0.34 -0.51
C LEU A 2 -0.32 -0.03 -0.78
N ALA A 3 0.35 0.64 0.16
CA ALA A 3 1.77 0.95 0.07
C ALA A 3 2.37 1.12 1.47
N CYS A 4 3.63 0.75 1.66
CA CYS A 4 4.39 1.28 2.79
C CYS A 4 4.97 2.63 2.44
N VAL A 5 4.90 3.55 3.40
CA VAL A 5 5.44 4.91 3.23
C VAL A 5 6.97 4.88 3.06
N ALA A 6 7.50 5.94 2.45
CA ALA A 6 8.94 6.13 2.28
C ALA A 6 9.73 5.90 3.59
N GLY A 7 10.85 5.19 3.48
CA GLY A 7 11.69 4.74 4.59
C GLY A 7 11.23 3.43 5.24
N ASN A 8 10.01 2.94 4.97
CA ASN A 8 9.54 1.69 5.56
C ASN A 8 9.76 0.50 4.63
N VAL A 9 10.77 -0.32 4.95
CA VAL A 9 11.12 -1.55 4.23
C VAL A 9 10.31 -2.79 4.66
N HIS A 10 9.57 -2.70 5.78
CA HIS A 10 8.75 -3.80 6.29
C HIS A 10 7.49 -3.99 5.44
N ASP A 11 7.47 -5.01 4.58
CA ASP A 11 6.40 -5.22 3.58
C ASP A 11 5.40 -6.33 3.92
N ILE A 12 5.68 -7.17 4.93
CA ILE A 12 4.83 -8.33 5.25
C ILE A 12 3.41 -7.92 5.67
N GLY A 13 3.29 -6.83 6.46
CA GLY A 13 1.99 -6.32 6.91
C GLY A 13 1.14 -5.80 5.76
N VAL A 14 1.75 -5.08 4.81
CA VAL A 14 1.01 -4.54 3.65
C VAL A 14 0.61 -5.65 2.68
N ARG A 15 1.43 -6.70 2.53
CA ARG A 15 1.08 -7.90 1.75
C ARG A 15 -0.10 -8.66 2.35
N ALA A 16 -0.03 -9.00 3.63
CA ALA A 16 -1.13 -9.68 4.31
C ALA A 16 -2.44 -8.86 4.23
N THR A 17 -2.35 -7.54 4.39
CA THR A 17 -3.52 -6.66 4.25
C THR A 17 -4.07 -6.69 2.82
N SER A 18 -3.21 -6.71 1.80
CA SER A 18 -3.63 -6.85 0.39
C SER A 18 -4.42 -8.13 0.18
N ASP A 19 -3.91 -9.26 0.69
CA ASP A 19 -4.56 -10.56 0.56
C ASP A 19 -5.96 -10.54 1.21
N PHE A 20 -6.11 -9.91 2.38
CA PHE A 20 -7.42 -9.77 3.03
C PHE A 20 -8.42 -8.94 2.20
N PHE A 21 -7.96 -7.87 1.54
CA PHE A 21 -8.82 -7.10 0.63
C PHE A 21 -9.26 -7.94 -0.58
N GLU A 22 -8.34 -8.69 -1.18
CA GLU A 22 -8.67 -9.60 -2.30
C GLU A 22 -9.66 -10.68 -1.87
N MET A 23 -9.45 -11.30 -0.71
CA MET A 23 -10.38 -12.28 -0.12
C MET A 23 -11.76 -11.69 0.16
N ALA A 24 -11.84 -10.39 0.47
CA ALA A 24 -13.08 -9.66 0.64
C ALA A 24 -13.73 -9.21 -0.69
N GLY A 25 -13.16 -9.60 -1.84
CA GLY A 25 -13.69 -9.30 -3.18
C GLY A 25 -13.24 -7.96 -3.77
N TRP A 26 -12.26 -7.29 -3.15
CA TRP A 26 -11.71 -6.05 -3.68
C TRP A 26 -10.62 -6.31 -4.71
N ARG A 27 -10.47 -5.39 -5.66
CA ARG A 27 -9.26 -5.30 -6.47
C ARG A 27 -8.17 -4.59 -5.66
N ALA A 28 -7.25 -5.35 -5.09
CA ALA A 28 -6.10 -4.78 -4.40
C ALA A 28 -4.97 -4.45 -5.39
N ILE A 29 -4.29 -3.33 -5.15
CA ILE A 29 -3.07 -2.93 -5.87
C ILE A 29 -2.05 -2.62 -4.78
N ASN A 30 -1.07 -3.50 -4.63
CA ASN A 30 -0.01 -3.37 -3.64
C ASN A 30 1.25 -2.81 -4.30
N LEU A 31 1.63 -1.58 -3.96
CA LEU A 31 2.83 -0.91 -4.47
C LEU A 31 4.11 -1.37 -3.75
N GLY A 32 3.98 -2.15 -2.67
CA GLY A 32 5.10 -2.68 -1.92
C GLY A 32 5.63 -1.72 -0.86
N ALA A 33 6.91 -1.86 -0.54
CA ALA A 33 7.61 -1.09 0.48
C ALA A 33 8.33 0.14 -0.07
N ASP A 34 8.68 1.06 0.83
CA ASP A 34 9.49 2.25 0.55
C ASP A 34 8.98 3.09 -0.64
N VAL A 35 7.68 3.39 -0.66
CA VAL A 35 7.07 4.12 -1.77
C VAL A 35 7.03 5.63 -1.44
N PRO A 36 7.65 6.49 -2.27
CA PRO A 36 7.55 7.94 -2.15
C PRO A 36 6.10 8.44 -2.19
N HIS A 37 5.78 9.46 -1.39
CA HIS A 37 4.42 10.00 -1.28
C HIS A 37 3.87 10.54 -2.59
N ASP A 38 4.71 11.11 -3.46
CA ASP A 38 4.32 11.62 -4.77
C ASP A 38 4.01 10.49 -5.75
N GLU A 39 4.72 9.36 -5.66
CA GLU A 39 4.41 8.16 -6.43
C GLU A 39 3.08 7.55 -5.99
N ILE A 40 2.83 7.44 -4.68
CA ILE A 40 1.53 6.98 -4.15
C ILE A 40 0.40 7.86 -4.69
N ALA A 41 0.55 9.19 -4.62
CA ALA A 41 -0.47 10.12 -5.12
C ALA A 41 -0.73 9.96 -6.63
N ARG A 42 0.33 9.77 -7.43
CA ARG A 42 0.22 9.50 -8.87
C ARG A 42 -0.47 8.16 -9.14
N SER A 43 -0.13 7.11 -8.38
CA SER A 43 -0.76 5.80 -8.53
C SER A 43 -2.25 5.87 -8.21
N VAL A 44 -2.66 6.61 -7.17
CA VAL A 44 -4.09 6.81 -6.85
C VAL A 44 -4.85 7.41 -8.03
N GLN A 45 -4.30 8.45 -8.65
CA GLN A 45 -4.92 9.08 -9.82
C GLN A 45 -4.91 8.16 -11.04
N PHE A 46 -3.82 7.44 -11.27
CA PHE A 46 -3.68 6.56 -12.43
C PHE A 46 -4.62 5.36 -12.39
N PHE A 47 -4.77 4.74 -11.21
CA PHE A 47 -5.60 3.56 -11.02
C PHE A 47 -7.04 3.86 -10.58
N ASP A 48 -7.36 5.15 -10.39
CA ASP A 48 -8.62 5.65 -9.85
C ASP A 48 -9.00 4.91 -8.54
N ALA A 49 -8.08 4.92 -7.58
CA ALA A 49 -8.21 4.11 -6.37
C ALA A 49 -9.25 4.71 -5.41
N ASP A 50 -10.28 3.93 -5.06
CA ASP A 50 -11.32 4.33 -4.10
C ASP A 50 -10.81 4.47 -2.66
N VAL A 51 -9.82 3.63 -2.30
CA VAL A 51 -9.27 3.53 -0.95
C VAL A 51 -7.75 3.38 -1.01
N VAL A 52 -7.06 4.10 -0.12
CA VAL A 52 -5.61 4.00 0.09
C VAL A 52 -5.33 3.51 1.50
N VAL A 53 -4.49 2.47 1.59
CA VAL A 53 -3.98 1.93 2.84
C VAL A 53 -2.48 2.23 2.91
N LEU A 54 -2.06 2.90 3.98
CA LEU A 54 -0.66 3.21 4.23
C LEU A 54 -0.15 2.38 5.40
N ALA A 55 1.00 1.75 5.22
CA ALA A 55 1.68 0.98 6.26
C ALA A 55 2.98 1.67 6.68
N ALA A 56 3.24 1.67 7.99
CA ALA A 56 4.48 2.14 8.59
C ALA A 56 4.79 1.28 9.82
N ALA A 57 6.04 0.86 9.95
CA ALA A 57 6.57 0.26 11.16
C ALA A 57 7.64 1.21 11.73
N LEU A 58 7.68 1.31 13.05
CA LEU A 58 8.71 2.05 13.76
C LEU A 58 9.82 1.06 14.11
N ASP A 59 11.03 1.36 13.68
CA ASP A 59 12.21 0.70 14.24
C ASP A 59 12.50 1.27 15.64
N PRO A 60 12.95 0.43 16.59
CA PRO A 60 13.28 0.84 17.95
C PRO A 60 14.49 1.80 18.03
#